data_AF-A0A1F4HC83-F1
#
_entry.id   AF-A0A1F4HC83-F1
#
_cell.length_a   1.000
_cell.length_b   1.000
_cell.length_c   1.000
_cell.angle_alpha   90.00
_cell.angle_beta   90.00
_cell.angle_gamma   90.00
#
_symmetry.space_group_name_H-M   'P 1'
#
loop_
_entity.id
_entity.type
_entity.pdbx_description
1 polymer ?
#
loop_
_entity_poly.entity_id
_entity_poly.type
_entity_poly.pdbx_seq_one_letter_code
_entity_poly.pdbx_strand_id
1 'polypeptide(L)'
;MRSAPRSPARGAGKLRGFTLVSAIFLLVVLAALGAAILVVSTTQQIGSALDVQGARAYQAARAGVEWGAYRWLRSSSCGALTSFTFPSAPTLAGITVTVTCTAYPDGNGGPTVYEIQSTACNQPSGGNCPNALPGSNYIERRLKVTL
;
A
#
# COMPACT_ATOMS: atom_id res chain seq x y z
N MET A 1 -51.94 8.69 -69.40
CA MET A 1 -51.95 9.95 -68.61
C MET A 1 -52.66 9.71 -67.28
N ARG A 2 -51.90 9.52 -66.19
CA ARG A 2 -52.41 9.79 -64.82
C ARG A 2 -51.20 9.99 -63.89
N SER A 3 -51.00 11.24 -63.57
CA SER A 3 -50.02 11.80 -62.66
C SER A 3 -50.32 11.40 -61.21
N ALA A 4 -49.28 11.00 -60.47
CA ALA A 4 -49.33 10.84 -59.00
C ALA A 4 -48.40 11.87 -58.34
N PRO A 5 -48.76 12.38 -57.14
CA PRO A 5 -48.23 13.63 -56.59
C PRO A 5 -46.83 13.49 -55.97
N ARG A 6 -46.05 14.56 -56.07
CA ARG A 6 -44.76 14.75 -55.40
C ARG A 6 -44.99 15.00 -53.90
N SER A 7 -44.43 14.15 -53.04
CA SER A 7 -44.39 14.38 -51.59
C SER A 7 -43.48 15.58 -51.24
N PRO A 8 -43.89 16.47 -50.33
CA PRO A 8 -43.05 17.58 -49.91
C PRO A 8 -41.95 17.09 -48.96
N ALA A 9 -40.70 17.45 -49.27
CA ALA A 9 -39.60 17.37 -48.34
C ALA A 9 -39.92 18.29 -47.14
N ARG A 10 -40.23 17.71 -45.98
CA ARG A 10 -40.39 18.46 -44.73
C ARG A 10 -39.02 19.06 -44.38
N GLY A 11 -38.96 20.39 -44.41
CA GLY A 11 -37.78 21.16 -44.08
C GLY A 11 -37.19 20.72 -42.74
N ALA A 12 -35.93 20.31 -42.78
CA ALA A 12 -35.08 20.20 -41.61
C ALA A 12 -34.96 21.61 -41.01
N GLY A 13 -35.81 21.87 -40.01
CA GLY A 13 -35.80 23.10 -39.22
C GLY A 13 -34.42 23.30 -38.62
N LYS A 14 -33.78 24.38 -39.05
CA LYS A 14 -32.39 24.73 -38.79
C LYS A 14 -32.21 25.23 -37.35
N LEU A 15 -32.25 24.33 -36.37
CA LEU A 15 -31.79 24.62 -35.00
C LEU A 15 -30.28 24.37 -34.92
N ARG A 16 -29.47 25.31 -35.43
CA ARG A 16 -28.01 25.14 -35.60
C ARG A 16 -27.13 25.88 -34.58
N GLY A 17 -27.68 26.39 -33.48
CA GLY A 17 -26.89 27.15 -32.48
C GLY A 17 -26.99 26.62 -31.05
N PHE A 18 -28.21 26.58 -30.49
CA PHE A 18 -28.42 26.28 -29.08
C PHE A 18 -28.10 24.82 -28.70
N THR A 19 -28.45 23.87 -29.57
CA THR A 19 -28.23 22.44 -29.36
C THR A 19 -26.75 22.08 -29.32
N LEU A 20 -25.93 22.71 -30.16
CA LEU A 20 -24.51 22.46 -30.25
C LEU A 20 -23.77 22.88 -28.98
N VAL A 21 -24.12 24.04 -28.41
CA VAL A 21 -23.56 24.51 -27.14
C VAL A 21 -23.96 23.59 -25.98
N SER A 22 -25.24 23.18 -25.91
CA SER A 22 -25.70 22.25 -24.87
C SER A 22 -25.05 20.87 -24.96
N ALA A 23 -24.80 20.36 -26.18
CA ALA A 23 -24.15 19.08 -26.40
C ALA A 23 -22.69 19.10 -25.95
N ILE A 24 -21.95 20.18 -26.26
CA ILE A 24 -20.56 20.34 -25.81
C ILE A 24 -20.50 20.43 -24.29
N PHE A 25 -21.39 21.20 -23.67
CA PHE A 25 -21.44 21.31 -22.20
C PHE A 25 -21.63 19.93 -21.55
N LEU A 26 -22.60 19.14 -22.03
CA LEU A 26 -22.82 17.78 -21.53
C LEU A 26 -21.60 16.88 -21.73
N LEU A 27 -20.95 16.93 -22.90
CA LEU A 27 -19.74 16.16 -23.16
C LEU A 27 -18.60 16.52 -22.20
N VAL A 28 -18.37 17.80 -21.93
CA VAL A 28 -17.35 18.26 -20.99
C VAL A 28 -17.65 17.77 -19.57
N VAL A 29 -18.91 17.86 -19.13
CA VAL A 29 -19.31 17.39 -17.80
C VAL A 29 -19.13 15.87 -17.68
N LEU A 30 -19.60 15.09 -18.68
CA LEU A 30 -19.44 13.64 -18.69
C LEU A 30 -17.96 13.22 -18.75
N ALA A 31 -17.14 13.94 -19.52
CA ALA A 31 -15.70 13.71 -19.57
C ALA A 31 -15.04 13.98 -18.21
N ALA A 32 -15.41 15.08 -17.54
CA ALA A 32 -14.91 15.41 -16.21
C ALA A 32 -15.31 14.35 -15.17
N LEU A 33 -16.57 13.88 -15.19
CA LEU A 33 -17.04 12.81 -14.32
C LEU A 33 -16.33 11.49 -14.61
N GLY A 34 -16.15 11.13 -15.87
CA GLY A 34 -15.42 9.93 -16.27
C GLY A 34 -13.97 9.96 -15.77
N ALA A 35 -13.27 11.09 -15.94
CA ALA A 35 -11.92 11.27 -15.42
C ALA A 35 -11.87 11.15 -13.89
N ALA A 36 -12.82 11.77 -13.18
CA ALA A 36 -12.89 11.67 -11.73
C ALA A 36 -13.09 10.23 -11.24
N ILE A 37 -13.98 9.47 -11.89
CA ILE A 37 -14.24 8.05 -11.56
C ILE A 37 -12.97 7.21 -11.77
N LEU A 38 -12.21 7.44 -12.85
CA LEU A 38 -10.95 6.73 -13.09
C LEU A 38 -9.91 6.99 -12.00
N VAL A 39 -9.78 8.24 -11.53
CA VAL A 39 -8.87 8.59 -10.43
C VAL A 39 -9.30 7.91 -9.12
N VAL A 40 -10.60 7.92 -8.80
CA VAL A 40 -11.11 7.24 -7.60
C VAL A 40 -10.90 5.73 -7.69
N SER A 41 -11.13 5.13 -8.86
CA SER A 41 -10.98 3.69 -9.05
C SER A 41 -9.52 3.25 -8.90
N THR A 42 -8.58 4.03 -9.45
CA THR A 42 -7.15 3.72 -9.35
C THR A 42 -6.63 3.88 -7.92
N THR A 43 -7.04 4.94 -7.22
CA THR A 43 -6.66 5.15 -5.82
C THR A 43 -7.20 4.06 -4.89
N GLN A 44 -8.42 3.57 -5.12
CA GLN A 44 -8.98 2.43 -4.37
C GLN A 44 -8.18 1.15 -4.57
N GLN A 45 -7.79 0.84 -5.81
CA GLN A 45 -6.97 -0.35 -6.09
C GLN A 45 -5.61 -0.27 -5.39
N ILE A 46 -4.94 0.89 -5.47
CA ILE A 46 -3.65 1.10 -4.78
C ILE A 46 -3.82 0.96 -3.27
N GLY A 47 -4.87 1.56 -2.69
CA GLY A 47 -5.18 1.44 -1.26
C GLY A 47 -5.35 -0.02 -0.83
N SER A 48 -6.16 -0.79 -1.56
CA SER A 48 -6.36 -2.22 -1.26
C SER A 48 -5.05 -3.04 -1.32
N ALA A 49 -4.17 -2.72 -2.28
CA ALA A 49 -2.89 -3.38 -2.40
C ALA A 49 -1.95 -3.03 -1.23
N LEU A 50 -1.95 -1.77 -0.78
CA LEU A 50 -1.19 -1.32 0.38
C LEU A 50 -1.69 -1.96 1.68
N ASP A 51 -3.01 -2.14 1.84
CA ASP A 51 -3.59 -2.81 3.01
C ASP A 51 -3.11 -4.27 3.11
N VAL A 52 -3.13 -4.99 1.98
CA VAL A 52 -2.64 -6.36 1.90
C VAL A 52 -1.13 -6.43 2.18
N GLN A 53 -0.34 -5.51 1.61
CA GLN A 53 1.09 -5.44 1.92
C GLN A 53 1.34 -5.13 3.40
N GLY A 54 0.56 -4.23 3.99
CA GLY A 54 0.62 -3.88 5.40
C GLY A 54 0.34 -5.08 6.31
N ALA A 55 -0.65 -5.91 5.96
CA ALA A 55 -0.94 -7.16 6.66
C ALA A 55 0.21 -8.17 6.55
N ARG A 56 0.81 -8.31 5.36
CA ARG A 56 1.98 -9.19 5.16
C ARG A 56 3.19 -8.72 5.98
N ALA A 57 3.45 -7.41 6.02
CA ALA A 57 4.53 -6.86 6.85
C ALA A 57 4.27 -7.07 8.34
N TYR A 58 3.01 -7.02 8.78
CA TYR A 58 2.67 -7.32 10.16
C TYR A 58 2.99 -8.79 10.52
N GLN A 59 2.61 -9.74 9.64
CA GLN A 59 2.94 -11.15 9.84
C GLN A 59 4.46 -11.40 9.79
N ALA A 60 5.18 -10.72 8.90
CA ALA A 60 6.64 -10.76 8.83
C ALA A 60 7.30 -10.24 10.11
N ALA A 61 6.83 -9.10 10.63
CA ALA A 61 7.31 -8.54 11.89
C ALA A 61 7.07 -9.52 13.04
N ARG A 62 5.90 -10.16 13.09
CA ARG A 62 5.57 -11.15 14.13
C ARG A 62 6.51 -12.34 14.10
N ALA A 63 6.75 -12.90 12.91
CA ALA A 63 7.73 -13.97 12.74
C ALA A 63 9.14 -13.54 13.18
N GLY A 64 9.52 -12.27 12.96
CA GLY A 64 10.79 -11.72 13.46
C GLY A 64 10.88 -11.66 14.98
N VAL A 65 9.79 -11.29 15.67
CA VAL A 65 9.74 -11.34 17.15
C VAL A 65 9.85 -12.77 17.65
N GLU A 66 9.11 -13.71 17.05
CA GLU A 66 9.15 -15.13 17.43
C GLU A 66 10.56 -15.72 17.23
N TRP A 67 11.21 -15.39 16.12
CA TRP A 67 12.62 -15.75 15.88
C TRP A 67 13.56 -15.14 16.93
N GLY A 68 13.38 -13.86 17.26
CA GLY A 68 14.18 -13.17 18.27
C GLY A 68 14.04 -13.80 19.66
N ALA A 69 12.79 -14.09 20.06
CA ALA A 69 12.47 -14.75 21.33
C ALA A 69 13.05 -16.18 21.38
N TYR A 70 12.96 -16.93 20.27
CA TYR A 70 13.58 -18.25 20.18
C TYR A 70 15.11 -18.18 20.36
N ARG A 71 15.76 -17.20 19.75
CA ARG A 71 17.21 -17.00 19.88
C ARG A 71 17.59 -16.58 21.30
N TRP A 72 16.77 -15.73 21.92
CA TRP A 72 16.90 -15.38 23.34
C TRP A 72 16.83 -16.62 24.24
N LEU A 73 15.82 -17.48 24.07
CA LEU A 73 15.67 -18.70 24.85
C LEU A 73 16.83 -19.70 24.66
N ARG A 74 17.46 -19.72 23.49
CA ARG A 74 18.58 -20.63 23.15
C ARG A 74 19.93 -20.14 23.63
N SER A 75 20.20 -18.84 23.55
CA SER A 75 21.54 -18.27 23.75
C SER A 75 21.58 -17.06 24.69
N SER A 76 20.50 -16.75 25.41
CA SER A 76 20.37 -15.55 26.26
C SER A 76 20.79 -14.26 25.54
N SER A 77 20.54 -14.22 24.23
CA SER A 77 20.86 -13.11 23.34
C SER A 77 20.11 -13.28 22.04
N CYS A 78 19.53 -12.20 21.50
CA CYS A 78 18.92 -12.20 20.17
C CYS A 78 19.81 -11.55 19.08
N GLY A 79 21.03 -11.13 19.44
CA GLY A 79 21.97 -10.40 18.57
C GLY A 79 21.59 -8.92 18.43
N ALA A 80 22.58 -8.02 18.34
CA ALA A 80 22.32 -6.56 18.39
C ALA A 80 21.41 -6.06 17.25
N LEU A 81 21.68 -6.51 16.02
CA LEU A 81 20.85 -6.25 14.85
C LEU A 81 20.98 -7.42 13.89
N THR A 82 19.86 -7.96 13.42
CA THR A 82 19.87 -9.00 12.38
C THR A 82 18.74 -8.73 11.41
N SER A 83 19.08 -8.67 10.13
CA SER A 83 18.12 -8.48 9.05
C SER A 83 18.06 -9.71 8.16
N PHE A 84 16.85 -10.07 7.73
CA PHE A 84 16.63 -11.20 6.85
C PHE A 84 15.34 -11.05 6.04
N THR A 85 15.20 -11.91 5.04
CA THR A 85 14.01 -12.05 4.20
C THR A 85 13.51 -13.49 4.30
N PHE A 86 12.32 -13.77 3.74
CA PHE A 86 11.72 -15.09 3.77
C PHE A 86 11.73 -15.74 2.38
N PRO A 87 12.84 -16.35 1.93
CA PRO A 87 12.95 -16.90 0.58
C PRO A 87 11.97 -18.06 0.32
N SER A 88 11.59 -18.80 1.36
CA SER A 88 10.64 -19.91 1.29
C SER A 88 9.18 -19.51 1.49
N ALA A 89 8.88 -18.24 1.79
CA ALA A 89 7.51 -17.73 1.97
C ALA A 89 7.18 -16.70 0.88
N PRO A 90 6.67 -17.12 -0.29
CA PRO A 90 6.39 -16.22 -1.42
C PRO A 90 5.35 -15.14 -1.08
N THR A 91 4.49 -15.39 -0.10
CA THR A 91 3.50 -14.41 0.40
C THR A 91 4.15 -13.21 1.10
N LEU A 92 5.38 -13.34 1.60
CA LEU A 92 6.18 -12.30 2.23
C LEU A 92 7.30 -11.76 1.31
N ALA A 93 7.29 -12.15 0.02
CA ALA A 93 8.28 -11.67 -0.94
C ALA A 93 8.30 -10.13 -0.99
N GLY A 94 9.51 -9.56 -1.08
CA GLY A 94 9.72 -8.11 -1.09
C GLY A 94 9.60 -7.42 0.28
N ILE A 95 9.41 -8.17 1.37
CA ILE A 95 9.45 -7.64 2.73
C ILE A 95 10.76 -8.08 3.39
N THR A 96 11.48 -7.11 3.93
CA THR A 96 12.65 -7.32 4.78
C THR A 96 12.27 -7.12 6.23
N VAL A 97 12.81 -7.96 7.12
CA VAL A 97 12.63 -7.85 8.56
C VAL A 97 13.97 -7.58 9.21
N THR A 98 14.00 -6.60 10.11
CA THR A 98 15.15 -6.26 10.95
C THR A 98 14.75 -6.43 12.40
N VAL A 99 15.43 -7.32 13.10
CA VAL A 99 15.23 -7.59 14.52
C VAL A 99 16.40 -6.97 15.29
N THR A 100 16.07 -6.22 16.34
CA THR A 100 17.03 -5.60 17.26
C THR A 100 16.74 -6.02 18.69
N CYS A 101 17.80 -6.39 19.41
CA CYS A 101 17.76 -6.70 20.83
C CYS A 101 18.36 -5.54 21.61
N THR A 102 17.62 -4.97 22.56
CA THR A 102 18.14 -3.97 23.49
C THR A 102 18.02 -4.48 24.92
N ALA A 103 19.11 -4.35 25.68
CA ALA A 103 19.15 -4.70 27.10
C ALA A 103 19.00 -3.44 27.93
N TYR A 104 18.10 -3.47 28.91
CA TYR A 104 17.84 -2.39 29.86
C TYR A 104 18.23 -2.89 31.25
N PRO A 105 19.51 -2.72 31.66
CA PRO A 105 19.96 -3.09 32.99
C PRO A 105 19.31 -2.17 34.03
N ASP A 106 18.91 -2.74 35.17
CA ASP A 106 18.41 -1.95 36.28
C ASP A 106 19.57 -1.23 37.00
N GLY A 107 19.45 0.09 37.14
CA GLY A 107 20.49 0.93 37.76
C GLY A 107 20.70 0.69 39.26
N ASN A 108 19.77 -0.02 39.92
CA ASN A 108 19.80 -0.32 41.35
C ASN A 108 20.13 -1.79 41.63
N GLY A 109 20.60 -2.54 40.62
CA GLY A 109 20.98 -3.96 40.76
C GLY A 109 19.83 -4.96 40.61
N GLY A 110 18.67 -4.52 40.12
CA GLY A 110 17.57 -5.38 39.71
C GLY A 110 17.85 -6.19 38.42
N PRO A 111 16.88 -7.01 37.98
CA PRO A 111 17.03 -7.82 36.76
C PRO A 111 17.12 -6.95 35.50
N THR A 112 18.00 -7.34 34.57
CA THR A 112 18.05 -6.73 33.23
C THR A 112 16.83 -7.13 32.42
N VAL A 113 16.08 -6.13 31.95
CA VAL A 113 14.94 -6.32 31.05
C VAL A 113 15.43 -6.33 29.61
N TYR A 114 14.93 -7.27 28.80
CA TYR A 114 15.31 -7.35 27.39
C TYR A 114 14.13 -7.00 26.50
N GLU A 115 14.41 -6.22 25.48
CA GLU A 115 13.42 -5.81 24.52
C GLU A 115 13.80 -6.27 23.12
N ILE A 116 12.86 -6.95 22.49
CA ILE A 116 12.98 -7.44 21.13
C ILE A 116 12.07 -6.57 20.27
N GLN A 117 12.67 -5.81 19.38
CA GLN A 117 11.93 -5.06 18.37
C GLN A 117 12.15 -5.68 17.00
N SER A 118 11.07 -5.99 16.31
CA SER A 118 11.06 -6.49 14.94
C SER A 118 10.40 -5.47 14.03
N THR A 119 11.14 -5.00 13.03
CA THR A 119 10.70 -4.00 12.07
C THR A 119 10.66 -4.62 10.68
N ALA A 120 9.48 -4.73 10.09
CA ALA A 120 9.28 -5.23 8.74
C ALA A 120 8.97 -4.08 7.78
N CYS A 121 9.61 -4.04 6.61
CA CYS A 121 9.36 -3.00 5.60
C CYS A 121 9.54 -3.52 4.15
N ASN A 122 8.86 -2.87 3.19
CA ASN A 122 8.94 -3.24 1.76
C ASN A 122 10.05 -2.52 0.98
N GLN A 123 10.62 -1.45 1.53
CA GLN A 123 11.70 -0.68 0.92
C GLN A 123 12.84 -0.52 1.93
N PRO A 124 13.67 -1.55 2.16
CA PRO A 124 14.78 -1.47 3.11
C PRO A 124 15.87 -0.51 2.63
N SER A 125 16.54 0.17 3.56
CA SER A 125 17.75 0.96 3.31
C SER A 125 18.97 0.13 3.65
N GLY A 126 19.87 -0.09 2.68
CA GLY A 126 21.06 -0.91 2.89
C GLY A 126 20.77 -2.34 3.38
N GLY A 127 19.59 -2.89 3.02
CA GLY A 127 19.15 -4.22 3.46
C GLY A 127 18.52 -4.26 4.86
N ASN A 128 18.29 -3.11 5.50
CA ASN A 128 17.71 -3.01 6.84
C ASN A 128 16.44 -2.15 6.86
N CYS A 129 15.57 -2.44 7.81
CA CYS A 129 14.45 -1.60 8.21
C CYS A 129 14.75 -0.98 9.59
N PRO A 130 14.28 0.25 9.88
CA PRO A 130 13.46 1.11 9.04
C PRO A 130 14.26 1.83 7.94
N ASN A 131 13.56 2.32 6.91
CA ASN A 131 14.18 3.17 5.88
C ASN A 131 13.91 4.64 6.19
N ALA A 132 14.98 5.41 6.38
CA ALA A 132 14.91 6.83 6.73
C ALA A 132 14.48 7.73 5.56
N LEU A 133 14.62 7.26 4.31
CA LEU A 133 14.25 7.99 3.09
C LEU A 133 13.44 7.07 2.16
N PRO A 134 12.21 6.70 2.56
CA PRO A 134 11.40 5.79 1.77
C PRO A 134 10.76 6.49 0.56
N GLY A 135 10.42 5.71 -0.46
CA GLY A 135 9.71 6.21 -1.64
C GLY A 135 8.19 6.25 -1.45
N SER A 136 7.48 6.45 -2.55
CA SER A 136 6.03 6.21 -2.61
C SER A 136 5.70 4.77 -2.21
N ASN A 137 4.51 4.56 -1.63
CA ASN A 137 3.98 3.24 -1.26
C ASN A 137 4.82 2.49 -0.21
N TYR A 138 5.53 3.23 0.63
CA TYR A 138 6.26 2.66 1.75
C TYR A 138 5.31 2.08 2.79
N ILE A 139 5.59 0.85 3.19
CA ILE A 139 4.90 0.20 4.30
C ILE A 139 5.92 -0.29 5.31
N GLU A 140 5.59 -0.07 6.57
CA GLU A 140 6.40 -0.48 7.71
C GLU A 140 5.50 -0.98 8.83
N ARG A 141 5.92 -2.06 9.51
CA ARG A 141 5.29 -2.55 10.73
C ARG A 141 6.36 -2.84 11.77
N ARG A 142 6.16 -2.30 12.98
CA ARG A 142 7.03 -2.52 14.14
C ARG A 142 6.28 -3.27 15.20
N LEU A 143 6.86 -4.35 15.70
CA LEU A 143 6.38 -5.09 16.85
C LEU A 143 7.49 -5.10 17.90
N LYS A 144 7.10 -4.92 19.16
CA LYS A 144 7.99 -4.89 20.30
C LYS A 144 7.46 -5.84 21.36
N VAL A 145 8.35 -6.65 21.93
CA VAL A 145 8.06 -7.52 23.08
C VAL A 145 9.17 -7.37 24.10
N THR A 146 8.79 -7.31 25.37
CA THR A 146 9.69 -7.26 26.52
C THR A 146 9.71 -8.61 27.22
N LEU A 147 10.90 -9.03 27.65
CA LEU A 147 11.20 -10.30 28.32
C LEU A 147 11.88 -10.04 29.67
#